data_AF-A0A0C2FYE8-F1
#
_entry.id   AF-A0A0C2FYE8-F1
#
_cell.length_a   1.000
_cell.length_b   1.000
_cell.length_c   1.000
_cell.angle_alpha   90.00
_cell.angle_beta   90.00
_cell.angle_gamma   90.00
#
_symmetry.space_group_name_H-M   'P 1'
#
loop_
_entity.id
_entity.type
_entity.pdbx_description
1 polymer ?
#
loop_
_entity_poly.entity_id
_entity_poly.type
_entity_poly.pdbx_seq_one_letter_code
_entity_poly.pdbx_strand_id
1 'polypeptide(L)'
;MTWKAEKITRDQGAAQKNAAQAECPCESDAKDFNNTYLANACIDYANREMDLAASGKFDKNDFTVVTQPFFRDISTPPMKNGQVNKEFFAPDCFHFSQWGHALVSSWLWKNILEPVGAKTTKGSADEPSLPLACPDPVRAA
;
A
#
# COMPACT_ATOMS: atom_id res chain seq x y z
N MET A 1 34.19 11.52 12.72
CA MET A 1 33.46 11.07 11.51
C MET A 1 32.16 11.84 11.43
N THR A 2 32.11 12.85 10.58
CA THR A 2 30.89 13.63 10.31
C THR A 2 30.21 13.03 9.08
N TRP A 3 29.06 12.40 9.28
CA TRP A 3 28.17 12.02 8.18
C TRP A 3 27.56 13.30 7.62
N LYS A 4 28.04 13.75 6.46
CA LYS A 4 27.25 14.66 5.63
C LYS A 4 26.15 13.81 5.02
N ALA A 5 24.93 13.98 5.50
CA ALA A 5 23.76 13.60 4.72
C ALA A 5 23.73 14.53 3.51
N GLU A 6 24.35 14.11 2.41
CA GLU A 6 24.07 14.72 1.11
C GLU A 6 22.59 14.51 0.85
N LYS A 7 21.84 15.61 0.84
CA LYS A 7 20.46 15.59 0.37
C LYS A 7 20.49 15.04 -1.04
N ILE A 8 20.06 13.80 -1.23
CA ILE A 8 19.72 13.28 -2.55
C ILE A 8 18.66 14.24 -3.08
N THR A 9 19.06 15.15 -3.96
CA THR A 9 18.18 16.17 -4.52
C THR A 9 17.16 15.47 -5.39
N ARG A 10 15.89 15.53 -4.97
CA ARG A 10 14.70 14.94 -5.61
C ARG A 10 14.31 15.65 -6.93
N ASP A 11 15.29 16.07 -7.72
CA ASP A 11 15.09 16.74 -9.00
C ASP A 11 15.01 15.71 -10.13
N GLN A 12 13.84 15.08 -10.27
CA GLN A 12 13.58 14.14 -11.35
C GLN A 12 12.13 14.27 -11.85
N GLY A 13 11.81 15.39 -12.51
CA GLY A 13 10.52 15.61 -13.16
C GLY A 13 10.21 14.59 -14.28
N ALA A 14 11.24 14.09 -14.98
CA ALA A 14 11.11 13.18 -16.11
C ALA A 14 11.48 11.70 -15.81
N ALA A 15 12.11 11.40 -14.66
CA ALA A 15 12.62 10.06 -14.40
C ALA A 15 11.57 9.07 -13.86
N GLN A 16 10.40 9.53 -13.42
CA GLN A 16 9.45 8.67 -12.70
C GLN A 16 8.81 7.59 -13.57
N LYS A 17 8.45 7.91 -14.83
CA LYS A 17 7.98 6.88 -15.77
C LYS A 17 9.07 5.86 -16.06
N ASN A 18 10.31 6.31 -16.24
CA ASN A 18 11.44 5.43 -16.56
C ASN A 18 11.90 4.59 -15.37
N ALA A 19 11.78 5.10 -14.14
CA ALA A 19 12.24 4.42 -12.92
C ALA A 19 11.25 3.33 -12.48
N ALA A 20 9.95 3.62 -12.42
CA ALA A 20 8.94 2.59 -12.11
C ALA A 20 8.95 1.46 -13.15
N GLN A 21 9.12 1.79 -14.44
CA GLN A 21 9.26 0.80 -15.52
C GLN A 21 10.57 -0.01 -15.43
N ALA A 22 11.64 0.55 -14.86
CA ALA A 22 12.88 -0.18 -14.66
C ALA A 22 12.74 -1.25 -13.56
N GLU A 23 11.99 -0.93 -12.49
CA GLU A 23 11.71 -1.87 -11.39
C GLU A 23 10.62 -2.88 -11.77
N CYS A 24 9.57 -2.43 -12.46
CA CYS A 24 8.44 -3.23 -12.91
C CYS A 24 8.07 -2.89 -14.36
N PRO A 25 8.59 -3.64 -15.36
CA PRO A 25 8.37 -3.35 -16.79
C PRO A 25 6.90 -3.30 -17.22
N CYS A 26 6.00 -3.94 -16.47
CA CYS A 26 4.57 -3.90 -16.73
C CYS A 26 3.95 -2.52 -16.48
N GLU A 27 4.53 -1.68 -15.62
CA GLU A 27 4.06 -0.30 -15.33
C GLU A 27 4.40 0.71 -16.46
N SER A 28 4.37 0.23 -17.70
CA SER A 28 4.66 1.02 -18.89
C SER A 28 3.43 1.73 -19.47
N ASP A 29 2.24 1.43 -18.97
CA ASP A 29 0.95 1.78 -19.59
C ASP A 29 0.92 1.40 -21.09
N ALA A 30 1.43 0.20 -21.38
CA ALA A 30 1.53 -0.31 -22.75
C ALA A 30 0.21 -0.99 -23.16
N LYS A 31 0.07 -1.28 -24.45
CA LYS A 31 -1.14 -1.93 -25.00
C LYS A 31 -1.52 -3.22 -24.26
N ASP A 32 -0.53 -4.04 -23.93
CA ASP A 32 -0.74 -5.35 -23.32
C ASP A 32 -0.87 -5.27 -21.79
N PHE A 33 -0.31 -4.22 -21.17
CA PHE A 33 -0.32 -3.94 -19.74
C PHE A 33 -0.58 -2.45 -19.49
N ASN A 34 -1.84 -2.04 -19.66
CA ASN A 34 -2.25 -0.68 -19.36
C ASN A 34 -2.63 -0.53 -17.87
N ASN A 35 -2.72 0.71 -17.40
CA ASN A 35 -3.00 0.99 -15.99
C ASN A 35 -4.32 0.35 -15.51
N THR A 36 -5.35 0.29 -16.37
CA THR A 36 -6.63 -0.36 -16.05
C THR A 36 -6.47 -1.86 -15.87
N TYR A 37 -5.71 -2.51 -16.74
CA TYR A 37 -5.42 -3.94 -16.64
C TYR A 37 -4.69 -4.25 -15.32
N LEU A 38 -3.63 -3.49 -15.01
CA LEU A 38 -2.86 -3.69 -13.78
C LEU A 38 -3.71 -3.46 -12.53
N ALA A 39 -4.49 -2.37 -12.49
CA ALA A 39 -5.39 -2.10 -11.37
C ALA A 39 -6.40 -3.24 -11.15
N ASN A 40 -6.99 -3.74 -12.23
CA ASN A 40 -7.93 -4.87 -12.16
C ASN A 40 -7.22 -6.17 -11.70
N ALA A 41 -6.00 -6.42 -12.15
CA ALA A 41 -5.22 -7.59 -11.72
C ALA A 41 -4.88 -7.52 -10.22
N CYS A 42 -4.48 -6.35 -9.71
CA CYS A 42 -4.23 -6.14 -8.28
C CYS A 42 -5.50 -6.34 -7.44
N ILE A 43 -6.64 -5.83 -7.90
CA ILE A 43 -7.94 -6.02 -7.24
C ILE A 43 -8.35 -7.51 -7.26
N ASP A 44 -8.22 -8.20 -8.39
CA ASP A 44 -8.53 -9.63 -8.51
C ASP A 44 -7.65 -10.47 -7.57
N TYR A 45 -6.36 -10.17 -7.52
CA TYR A 45 -5.42 -10.84 -6.61
C TYR A 45 -5.83 -10.65 -5.15
N ALA A 46 -6.11 -9.42 -4.73
CA ALA A 46 -6.57 -9.13 -3.37
C ALA A 46 -7.92 -9.81 -3.03
N ASN A 47 -8.86 -9.88 -3.98
CA ASN A 47 -10.11 -10.62 -3.80
C ASN A 47 -9.85 -12.12 -3.59
N ARG A 48 -8.93 -12.72 -4.35
CA ARG A 48 -8.55 -14.13 -4.16
C ARG A 48 -7.90 -14.40 -2.81
N GLU A 49 -7.09 -13.47 -2.30
CA GLU A 49 -6.56 -13.56 -0.94
C GLU A 49 -7.67 -13.52 0.11
N MET A 50 -8.66 -12.64 -0.08
CA MET A 50 -9.84 -12.56 0.79
C MET A 50 -10.68 -13.84 0.75
N ASP A 51 -10.93 -14.40 -0.43
CA ASP A 51 -11.63 -15.68 -0.59
C ASP A 51 -10.86 -16.83 0.05
N LEU A 52 -9.53 -16.86 -0.09
CA LEU A 52 -8.68 -17.86 0.53
C LEU A 52 -8.75 -17.78 2.06
N ALA A 53 -8.69 -16.58 2.63
CA ALA A 53 -8.84 -16.37 4.08
C ALA A 53 -10.24 -16.80 4.56
N ALA A 54 -11.29 -16.47 3.82
CA ALA A 54 -12.67 -16.83 4.15
C ALA A 54 -13.01 -18.31 3.91
N SER A 55 -12.17 -19.07 3.19
CA SER A 55 -12.43 -20.47 2.85
C SER A 55 -12.44 -21.44 4.04
N GLY A 56 -11.96 -21.00 5.21
CA GLY A 56 -11.77 -21.85 6.39
C GLY A 56 -10.61 -22.85 6.28
N LYS A 57 -9.90 -22.89 5.14
CA LYS A 57 -8.75 -23.80 4.92
C LYS A 57 -7.67 -23.68 6.00
N PHE A 58 -7.51 -22.48 6.55
CA PHE A 58 -6.50 -22.18 7.56
C PHE A 58 -7.05 -22.02 8.97
N ASP A 59 -8.36 -22.21 9.19
CA ASP A 59 -8.99 -22.08 10.51
C ASP A 59 -8.69 -23.33 11.35
N LYS A 60 -7.56 -23.27 12.05
CA LYS A 60 -7.08 -24.30 12.96
C LYS A 60 -7.17 -23.79 14.40
N ASN A 61 -6.97 -24.70 15.35
CA ASN A 61 -7.04 -24.37 16.77
C ASN A 61 -5.94 -23.38 17.22
N ASP A 62 -4.85 -23.24 16.45
CA ASP A 62 -3.66 -22.46 16.77
C ASP A 62 -3.26 -21.45 15.68
N PHE A 63 -4.00 -21.41 14.57
CA PHE A 63 -3.67 -20.60 13.41
C PHE A 63 -4.92 -20.25 12.62
N THR A 64 -4.94 -19.05 12.05
CA THR A 64 -5.92 -18.61 11.04
C THR A 64 -5.27 -17.56 10.15
N VAL A 65 -5.90 -17.25 9.02
CA VAL A 65 -5.46 -16.20 8.09
C VAL A 65 -6.53 -15.13 8.03
N VAL A 66 -6.12 -13.88 8.25
CA VAL A 66 -6.99 -12.70 8.12
C VAL A 66 -6.31 -11.70 7.19
N THR A 67 -6.96 -11.37 6.08
CA THR A 67 -6.46 -10.35 5.15
C THR A 67 -6.64 -8.94 5.71
N GLN A 68 -5.74 -8.04 5.32
CA GLN A 68 -5.82 -6.61 5.63
C GLN A 68 -5.97 -5.81 4.33
N PRO A 69 -7.19 -5.70 3.75
CA PRO A 69 -7.39 -5.22 2.39
C PRO A 69 -7.30 -3.69 2.22
N PHE A 70 -6.65 -2.95 3.13
CA PHE A 70 -6.65 -1.48 3.12
C PHE A 70 -6.07 -0.84 1.83
N PHE A 71 -5.29 -1.59 1.04
CA PHE A 71 -4.77 -1.15 -0.25
C PHE A 71 -5.65 -1.53 -1.46
N ARG A 72 -6.64 -2.41 -1.29
CA ARG A 72 -7.36 -3.05 -2.40
C ARG A 72 -7.95 -2.04 -3.38
N ASP A 73 -8.61 -1.01 -2.85
CA ASP A 73 -9.34 -0.02 -3.64
C ASP A 73 -8.54 1.29 -3.83
N ILE A 74 -7.22 1.23 -3.67
CA ILE A 74 -6.29 2.32 -4.00
C ILE A 74 -5.77 2.08 -5.43
N SER A 75 -6.30 2.81 -6.40
CA SER A 75 -5.90 2.74 -7.81
C SER A 75 -5.20 4.00 -8.34
N THR A 76 -5.14 5.04 -7.52
CA THR A 76 -4.48 6.31 -7.85
C THR A 76 -3.28 6.49 -6.92
N PRO A 77 -2.09 6.84 -7.46
CA PRO A 77 -0.95 7.17 -6.61
C PRO A 77 -1.24 8.45 -5.79
N PRO A 78 -0.53 8.67 -4.66
CA PRO A 78 -0.69 9.89 -3.89
C PRO A 78 -0.28 11.10 -4.72
N MET A 79 -0.99 12.22 -4.55
CA MET A 79 -0.85 13.41 -5.39
C MET A 79 -0.53 14.64 -4.53
N LYS A 80 0.46 15.42 -4.96
CA LYS A 80 0.84 16.71 -4.34
C LYS A 80 0.94 17.76 -5.45
N ASN A 81 0.09 18.77 -5.40
CA ASN A 81 0.03 19.87 -6.39
C ASN A 81 -0.16 19.38 -7.85
N GLY A 82 -1.02 18.38 -8.06
CA GLY A 82 -1.33 17.85 -9.40
C GLY A 82 -0.26 16.94 -10.00
N GLN A 83 0.80 16.60 -9.24
CA GLN A 83 1.82 15.63 -9.61
C GLN A 83 1.86 14.49 -8.59
N VAL A 84 2.42 13.34 -8.97
CA VAL A 84 2.62 12.24 -8.03
C VAL A 84 3.51 12.71 -6.87
N ASN A 85 3.08 12.44 -5.65
CA ASN A 85 3.81 12.81 -4.45
C ASN A 85 5.05 11.93 -4.27
N LYS A 86 6.19 12.42 -4.74
CA LYS A 86 7.48 11.70 -4.64
C LYS A 86 7.98 11.53 -3.21
N GLU A 87 7.40 12.21 -2.21
CA GLU A 87 7.71 11.98 -0.79
C GLU A 87 7.24 10.60 -0.33
N PHE A 88 6.22 10.05 -0.97
CA PHE A 88 5.73 8.71 -0.72
C PHE A 88 6.71 7.60 -1.09
N PHE A 89 7.52 7.82 -2.12
CA PHE A 89 8.40 6.81 -2.70
C PHE A 89 9.87 7.00 -2.29
N ALA A 90 10.61 5.88 -2.24
CA ALA A 90 12.05 5.80 -2.09
C ALA A 90 12.76 6.41 -3.32
N PRO A 91 14.11 6.56 -3.31
CA PRO A 91 14.83 7.13 -4.44
C PRO A 91 14.64 6.40 -5.78
N ASP A 92 14.28 5.12 -5.77
CA ASP A 92 13.91 4.35 -6.97
C ASP A 92 12.54 4.72 -7.57
N CYS A 93 11.78 5.58 -6.89
CA CYS A 93 10.44 6.02 -7.29
C CYS A 93 9.39 4.88 -7.41
N PHE A 94 9.64 3.73 -6.79
CA PHE A 94 8.79 2.54 -6.84
C PHE A 94 8.44 2.02 -5.45
N HIS A 95 9.45 1.75 -4.61
CA HIS A 95 9.22 1.30 -3.24
C HIS A 95 8.80 2.46 -2.34
N PHE A 96 8.16 2.17 -1.20
CA PHE A 96 7.79 3.20 -0.24
C PHE A 96 9.03 3.81 0.43
N SER A 97 9.02 5.12 0.63
CA SER A 97 10.01 5.79 1.48
C SER A 97 9.77 5.43 2.95
N GLN A 98 10.66 5.88 3.85
CA GLN A 98 10.39 5.83 5.29
C GLN A 98 9.05 6.49 5.66
N TRP A 99 8.72 7.61 5.01
CA TRP A 99 7.45 8.30 5.21
C TRP A 99 6.27 7.52 4.62
N GLY A 100 6.43 6.95 3.41
CA GLY A 100 5.42 6.09 2.80
C GLY A 100 5.10 4.86 3.66
N HIS A 101 6.14 4.18 4.18
CA HIS A 101 5.98 3.09 5.13
C HIS A 101 5.22 3.51 6.39
N ALA A 102 5.60 4.63 7.02
CA ALA A 102 4.91 5.11 8.22
C ALA A 102 3.41 5.40 7.97
N LEU A 103 3.10 6.01 6.82
CA LEU A 103 1.74 6.32 6.40
C LEU A 103 0.92 5.03 6.22
N VAL A 104 1.40 4.08 5.42
CA VAL A 104 0.66 2.84 5.15
C VAL A 104 0.56 1.95 6.39
N SER A 105 1.55 1.98 7.29
CA SER A 105 1.51 1.26 8.56
C SER A 105 0.37 1.75 9.47
N SER A 106 0.04 3.05 9.43
CA SER A 106 -1.11 3.56 10.20
C SER A 106 -2.44 2.99 9.71
N TRP A 107 -2.59 2.80 8.40
CA TRP A 107 -3.78 2.18 7.81
C TRP A 107 -3.83 0.67 8.05
N LEU A 108 -2.69 -0.01 7.95
CA LEU A 108 -2.58 -1.41 8.34
C LEU A 108 -2.99 -1.62 9.79
N TRP A 109 -2.53 -0.76 10.70
CA TRP A 109 -2.88 -0.82 12.13
C TRP A 109 -4.38 -0.67 12.36
N LYS A 110 -5.00 0.34 11.72
CA LYS A 110 -6.47 0.48 11.73
C LYS A 110 -7.14 -0.81 11.26
N ASN A 111 -6.67 -1.38 10.15
CA ASN A 111 -7.27 -2.57 9.55
C ASN A 111 -7.17 -3.81 10.45
N ILE A 112 -6.05 -3.99 11.16
CA ILE A 112 -5.87 -5.06 12.14
C ILE A 112 -6.93 -4.98 13.25
N LEU A 113 -7.27 -3.77 13.69
CA LEU A 113 -8.23 -3.53 14.78
C LEU A 113 -9.70 -3.48 14.30
N GLU A 114 -9.93 -3.43 12.99
CA GLU A 114 -11.28 -3.50 12.44
C GLU A 114 -11.84 -4.93 12.47
N PRO A 115 -13.15 -5.09 12.75
CA PRO A 115 -13.79 -6.40 12.73
C PRO A 115 -13.64 -7.12 11.39
N VAL A 116 -13.45 -8.44 11.44
CA VAL A 116 -13.45 -9.30 10.25
C VAL A 116 -14.77 -9.14 9.50
N GLY A 117 -14.72 -9.04 8.17
CA GLY A 117 -15.88 -8.80 7.31
C GLY A 117 -16.28 -7.32 7.15
N ALA A 118 -15.71 -6.41 7.93
CA ALA A 118 -15.97 -4.97 7.84
C ALA A 118 -14.67 -4.14 7.89
N LYS A 119 -13.59 -4.68 7.32
CA LYS A 119 -12.30 -4.02 7.18
C LYS A 119 -12.35 -2.97 6.08
N THR A 120 -11.68 -1.84 6.29
CA THR A 120 -11.46 -0.81 5.29
C THR A 120 -10.74 -1.41 4.07
N THR A 121 -11.26 -1.18 2.88
CA THR A 121 -10.66 -1.62 1.61
C THR A 121 -9.98 -0.48 0.85
N LYS A 122 -10.33 0.76 1.21
CA LYS A 122 -9.76 2.00 0.67
C LYS A 122 -9.15 2.82 1.79
N GLY A 123 -7.87 2.62 2.03
CA GLY A 123 -7.06 3.52 2.85
C GLY A 123 -6.75 4.83 2.14
N SER A 124 -5.74 5.54 2.63
CA SER A 124 -5.19 6.73 1.99
C SER A 124 -3.69 6.55 1.81
N ALA A 125 -3.17 7.06 0.68
CA ALA A 125 -1.74 7.19 0.43
C ALA A 125 -1.25 8.64 0.66
N ASP A 126 -2.18 9.58 0.92
CA ASP A 126 -1.90 11.00 1.15
C ASP A 126 -1.92 11.36 2.64
N GLU A 127 -2.79 10.71 3.41
CA GLU A 127 -3.05 11.02 4.82
C GLU A 127 -2.93 9.77 5.71
N PRO A 128 -2.31 9.85 6.89
CA PRO A 128 -2.25 8.72 7.81
C PRO A 128 -3.58 8.53 8.55
N SER A 129 -3.83 7.31 9.01
CA SER A 129 -4.96 7.00 9.90
C SER A 129 -4.60 7.36 11.35
N LEU A 130 -4.75 8.64 11.70
CA LEU A 130 -4.52 9.15 13.05
C LEU A 130 -5.81 9.70 13.70
N PRO A 131 -5.96 9.62 15.03
CA PRO A 131 -5.06 8.94 15.97
C PRO A 131 -5.06 7.41 15.78
N LEU A 132 -3.96 6.76 16.17
CA LEU A 132 -3.89 5.29 16.13
C LEU A 132 -4.93 4.70 17.07
N ALA A 133 -5.71 3.74 16.59
CA ALA A 133 -6.68 3.04 17.40
C ALA A 133 -5.98 2.23 18.50
N CYS A 134 -6.54 2.24 19.71
CA CYS A 134 -6.11 1.37 20.79
C CYS A 134 -6.89 0.05 20.71
N PRO A 135 -6.26 -1.11 20.97
CA PRO A 135 -6.99 -2.36 21.12
C PRO A 135 -8.03 -2.24 22.24
N ASP A 136 -9.27 -2.66 21.97
CA ASP A 136 -10.29 -2.75 23.00
C ASP A 136 -9.96 -3.94 23.92
N PRO A 137 -9.77 -3.73 25.23
CA PRO A 137 -9.50 -4.82 26.17
C PRO A 137 -10.60 -5.90 26.18
N VAL A 138 -11.81 -5.61 25.70
CA VAL A 138 -12.94 -6.55 25.65
C VAL A 138 -12.95 -7.43 24.39
N ARG A 139 -12.21 -7.06 23.32
CA ARG A 139 -12.18 -7.79 22.03
C ARG A 139 -10.98 -8.72 21.85
N ALA A 140 -10.11 -8.85 22.86
CA ALA A 140 -8.90 -9.66 22.78
C ALA A 140 -9.07 -11.14 23.20
N ALA A 141 -10.30 -11.67 23.20
CA ALA A 141 -10.63 -13.04 23.63
C ALA A 141 -11.16 -13.89 22.48
#